data_AF-A0A1B6KEH8-F1
#
_entry.id   AF-A0A1B6KEH8-F1
#
_cell.length_a   1.000
_cell.length_b   1.000
_cell.length_c   1.000
_cell.angle_alpha   90.00
_cell.angle_beta   90.00
_cell.angle_gamma   90.00
#
_symmetry.space_group_name_H-M   'P 1'
#
loop_
_entity.id
_entity.type
_entity.pdbx_description
1 polymer ?
#
loop_
_entity_poly.entity_id
_entity_poly.type
_entity_poly.pdbx_seq_one_letter_code
_entity_poly.pdbx_strand_id
1 'polypeptide(L)'
;MMHQVLKAFPDDKPITAISIVEDSSKCPPGFYVVSRTHDQDSDADLWKEANFFGRKITRYICLSKTEGIADYVVENIGVINEKETPPDGYCLIPRTIDSEQRAWRKRQMCYRLTRRNLALSAITDIILLGRAKKAPEGFSLAGDINSVLLCFKTGPLHQAPPCNTPLLGYSLNPLNNGDLRPAPRIPITCNNDSSPTHDYENLIRPKRPAPPRPPPAQSVYSTIAAYHGLEGIPFIMNAKLNSAPTTISGIPTVKARTQLELDKEYEYDFRLERQT
;
A
#
# COMPACT_ATOMS: atom_id res chain seq x y z
N MET A 1 11.99 7.13 29.40
CA MET A 1 12.49 8.46 28.98
C MET A 1 13.01 8.51 27.53
N MET A 2 13.05 7.41 26.77
CA MET A 2 13.43 7.45 25.33
C MET A 2 12.28 7.78 24.36
N HIS A 3 11.03 7.70 24.81
CA HIS A 3 9.85 7.91 23.95
C HIS A 3 9.60 9.38 23.57
N GLN A 4 10.30 10.33 24.23
CA GLN A 4 10.18 11.75 23.91
C GLN A 4 11.13 12.21 22.80
N VAL A 5 12.21 11.47 22.52
CA VAL A 5 13.23 11.90 21.54
C VAL A 5 12.82 11.53 20.10
N LEU A 6 11.99 10.49 19.91
CA LEU A 6 11.45 10.11 18.59
C LEU A 6 10.33 11.04 18.09
N LYS A 7 9.82 11.96 18.93
CA LYS A 7 8.89 13.02 18.51
C LYS A 7 9.57 14.19 17.78
N ALA A 8 10.90 14.19 17.67
CA ALA A 8 11.66 15.27 17.05
C ALA A 8 11.63 15.25 15.52
N PHE A 9 11.15 14.17 14.90
CA PHE A 9 10.99 14.05 13.45
C PHE A 9 9.52 13.79 13.11
N PRO A 10 8.99 14.40 12.04
CA PRO A 10 7.65 14.09 11.55
C PRO A 10 7.57 12.60 11.20
N ASP A 11 6.58 11.91 11.78
CA ASP A 11 6.33 10.50 11.46
C ASP A 11 5.54 10.44 10.15
N ASP A 12 6.25 10.45 9.03
CA ASP A 12 5.64 10.41 7.69
C ASP A 12 5.18 9.00 7.28
N LYS A 13 5.10 8.04 8.22
CA LYS A 13 4.55 6.71 7.93
C LYS A 13 3.05 6.82 7.59
N PRO A 14 2.58 6.06 6.59
CA PRO A 14 1.16 6.00 6.24
C PRO A 14 0.28 5.52 7.39
N ILE A 15 -0.89 6.13 7.53
CA ILE A 15 -1.99 5.59 8.33
C ILE A 15 -2.50 4.33 7.63
N THR A 16 -2.60 3.25 8.38
CA THR A 16 -3.00 1.92 7.90
C THR A 16 -4.39 1.53 8.40
N ALA A 17 -4.86 2.12 9.50
CA ALA A 17 -6.20 1.89 10.02
C ALA A 17 -6.77 3.12 10.77
N ILE A 18 -8.10 3.22 10.75
CA ILE A 18 -8.87 4.26 11.43
C ILE A 18 -10.03 3.59 12.17
N SER A 19 -10.26 3.98 13.42
CA SER A 19 -11.39 3.55 14.23
C SER A 19 -11.98 4.73 15.02
N ILE A 20 -13.18 4.55 15.58
CA ILE A 20 -13.84 5.53 16.44
C ILE A 20 -14.07 4.88 17.80
N VAL A 21 -13.83 5.63 18.88
CA VAL A 21 -14.17 5.21 20.25
C VAL A 21 -15.14 6.19 20.90
N GLU A 22 -15.95 5.71 21.84
CA GLU A 22 -16.74 6.57 22.71
C GLU A 22 -15.87 7.20 23.79
N ASP A 23 -15.02 6.40 24.43
CA ASP A 23 -14.13 6.82 25.51
C ASP A 23 -12.68 6.91 25.02
N SER A 24 -12.09 8.10 25.09
CA SER A 24 -10.70 8.33 24.67
C SER A 24 -9.67 7.47 25.43
N SER A 25 -9.99 7.02 26.65
CA SER A 25 -9.14 6.13 27.44
C SER A 25 -9.18 4.67 26.96
N LYS A 26 -10.16 4.30 26.13
CA LYS A 26 -10.34 2.96 25.56
C LYS A 26 -9.83 2.86 24.12
N CYS A 27 -8.83 3.66 23.78
CA CYS A 27 -8.14 3.56 22.50
C CYS A 27 -7.60 2.12 22.30
N PRO A 28 -7.84 1.45 21.16
CA PRO A 28 -7.36 0.10 20.94
C PRO A 28 -5.82 0.00 20.99
N PRO A 29 -5.25 -1.17 21.36
CA PRO A 29 -3.81 -1.38 21.28
C PRO A 29 -3.27 -1.13 19.87
N GLY A 30 -2.12 -0.45 19.76
CA GLY A 30 -1.52 -0.09 18.47
C GLY A 30 -2.15 1.12 17.78
N PHE A 31 -3.17 1.74 18.40
CA PHE A 31 -3.75 3.01 17.95
C PHE A 31 -3.34 4.16 18.87
N TYR A 32 -3.43 5.37 18.36
CA TYR A 32 -3.38 6.60 19.15
C TYR A 32 -4.65 7.43 18.90
N VAL A 33 -5.13 8.07 19.96
CA VAL A 33 -6.38 8.86 19.93
C VAL A 33 -6.10 10.31 19.57
N VAL A 34 -6.92 10.87 18.68
CA VAL A 34 -6.98 12.32 18.39
C VAL A 34 -8.01 12.93 19.34
N SER A 35 -7.59 13.17 20.59
CA SER A 35 -8.47 13.68 21.65
C SER A 35 -8.51 15.20 21.74
N ARG A 36 -7.58 15.90 21.06
CA ARG A 36 -7.47 17.37 21.10
C ARG A 36 -7.34 17.99 19.72
N THR A 37 -7.89 19.19 19.57
CA THR A 37 -7.81 19.95 18.33
C THR A 37 -6.40 20.53 18.18
N HIS A 38 -5.91 20.55 16.94
CA HIS A 38 -4.55 21.00 16.64
C HIS A 38 -4.37 22.51 16.84
N ASP A 39 -5.44 23.30 16.67
CA ASP A 39 -5.37 24.77 16.73
C ASP A 39 -5.42 25.33 18.17
N GLN A 40 -6.20 24.72 19.06
CA GLN A 40 -6.52 25.28 20.38
C GLN A 40 -6.30 24.31 21.54
N ASP A 41 -5.77 23.11 21.26
CA ASP A 41 -5.63 22.02 22.24
C ASP A 41 -6.93 21.73 23.01
N SER A 42 -8.08 21.97 22.36
CA SER A 42 -9.42 21.81 22.95
C SER A 42 -9.96 20.39 22.72
N ASP A 43 -10.93 19.95 23.51
CA ASP A 43 -11.58 18.62 23.36
C ASP A 43 -12.07 18.41 21.90
N ALA A 44 -11.57 17.36 21.24
CA ALA A 44 -11.85 17.04 19.85
C ALA A 44 -13.03 16.07 19.66
N ASP A 45 -13.99 16.11 20.59
CA ASP A 45 -15.20 15.31 20.53
C ASP A 45 -16.03 15.62 19.27
N LEU A 46 -16.23 14.61 18.45
CA LEU A 46 -16.98 14.69 17.19
C LEU A 46 -18.49 14.53 17.37
N TRP A 47 -18.99 14.25 18.58
CA TRP A 47 -20.43 14.12 18.88
C TRP A 47 -21.03 15.38 19.53
N LYS A 48 -20.22 16.44 19.70
CA LYS A 48 -20.54 17.62 20.51
C LYS A 48 -21.88 18.27 20.14
N GLU A 49 -22.84 18.21 21.07
CA GLU A 49 -24.06 19.02 21.11
C GLU A 49 -24.26 19.60 22.51
N ALA A 50 -25.03 20.70 22.59
CA ALA A 50 -25.45 21.31 23.84
C ALA A 50 -26.55 20.47 24.52
N ASN A 51 -26.19 19.30 25.02
CA ASN A 51 -27.11 18.46 25.80
C ASN A 51 -27.20 18.99 27.22
N PHE A 52 -28.20 19.83 27.49
CA PHE A 52 -28.43 20.44 28.80
C PHE A 52 -28.99 19.47 29.86
N PHE A 53 -29.50 18.29 29.46
CA PHE A 53 -30.24 17.37 30.34
C PHE A 53 -29.94 15.87 30.13
N GLY A 54 -28.76 15.50 29.62
CA GLY A 54 -28.43 14.09 29.37
C GLY A 54 -26.97 13.73 29.58
N ARG A 55 -26.68 12.41 29.64
CA ARG A 55 -25.31 11.89 29.66
C ARG A 55 -24.55 12.39 28.43
N LYS A 56 -23.35 12.95 28.64
CA LYS A 56 -22.45 13.34 27.54
C LYS A 56 -22.12 12.10 26.72
N ILE A 57 -22.44 12.13 25.44
CA ILE A 57 -21.99 11.14 24.46
C ILE A 57 -20.81 11.78 23.74
N THR A 58 -19.68 11.07 23.68
CA THR A 58 -18.45 11.53 23.04
C THR A 58 -18.03 10.58 21.94
N ARG A 59 -17.31 11.09 20.94
CA ARG A 59 -16.68 10.27 19.89
C ARG A 59 -15.31 10.83 19.53
N TYR A 60 -14.31 9.96 19.51
CA TYR A 60 -12.93 10.30 19.19
C TYR A 60 -12.39 9.42 18.07
N ILE A 61 -11.58 10.02 17.18
CA ILE A 61 -10.86 9.29 16.15
C ILE A 61 -9.63 8.61 16.77
N CYS A 62 -9.43 7.35 16.42
CA CYS A 62 -8.23 6.57 16.73
C CYS A 62 -7.55 6.19 15.42
N LEU A 63 -6.23 6.40 15.36
CA LEU A 63 -5.41 6.19 14.17
C LEU A 63 -4.34 5.15 14.47
N SER A 64 -4.02 4.30 13.49
CA SER A 64 -2.87 3.41 13.56
C SER A 64 -2.02 3.50 12.31
N LYS A 65 -0.72 3.32 12.49
CA LYS A 65 0.30 3.20 11.44
C LYS A 65 0.92 1.80 11.41
N THR A 66 0.45 0.90 12.26
CA THR A 66 0.96 -0.48 12.40
C THR A 66 -0.15 -1.53 12.29
N GLU A 67 -1.35 -1.20 12.74
CA GLU A 67 -2.54 -2.05 12.70
C GLU A 67 -3.33 -1.86 11.41
N GLY A 68 -4.16 -2.84 11.04
CA GLY A 68 -5.05 -2.78 9.89
C GLY A 68 -4.92 -3.99 8.97
N ILE A 69 -5.43 -3.84 7.75
CA ILE A 69 -5.30 -4.88 6.73
C ILE A 69 -3.87 -4.84 6.19
N ALA A 70 -3.19 -5.99 6.19
CA ALA A 70 -1.81 -6.11 5.70
C ALA A 70 -1.67 -5.57 4.27
N ASP A 71 -0.63 -4.78 4.04
CA ASP A 71 -0.33 -4.09 2.78
C ASP A 71 -1.39 -3.09 2.30
N TYR A 72 -2.34 -2.67 3.14
CA TYR A 72 -3.24 -1.56 2.84
C TYR A 72 -2.83 -0.29 3.58
N VAL A 73 -3.12 0.84 2.94
CA VAL A 73 -2.91 2.19 3.47
C VAL A 73 -4.16 3.02 3.20
N VAL A 74 -4.38 4.03 4.05
CA VAL A 74 -5.44 5.02 3.84
C VAL A 74 -4.96 5.98 2.76
N GLU A 75 -5.61 5.95 1.59
CA GLU A 75 -5.23 6.79 0.46
C GLU A 75 -5.97 8.13 0.49
N ASN A 76 -7.24 8.13 0.86
CA ASN A 76 -8.07 9.34 0.85
C ASN A 76 -9.15 9.30 1.94
N ILE A 77 -9.71 10.46 2.25
CA ILE A 77 -10.70 10.70 3.30
C ILE A 77 -11.69 11.77 2.84
N GLY A 78 -12.95 11.62 3.23
CA GLY A 78 -14.02 12.57 2.95
C GLY A 78 -14.99 12.67 4.11
N VAL A 79 -15.84 13.70 4.07
CA VAL A 79 -16.96 13.86 5.00
C VAL A 79 -18.25 13.97 4.21
N ILE A 80 -19.18 13.05 4.48
CA ILE A 80 -20.49 12.95 3.84
C ILE A 80 -21.60 13.08 4.88
N ASN A 81 -22.85 13.22 4.43
CA ASN A 81 -23.97 13.13 5.34
C ASN A 81 -24.12 11.68 5.86
N GLU A 82 -24.64 11.52 7.07
CA GLU A 82 -24.68 10.20 7.69
C GLU A 82 -25.60 9.19 6.98
N LYS A 83 -26.63 9.69 6.30
CA LYS A 83 -27.58 8.88 5.53
C LYS A 83 -27.18 8.71 4.06
N GLU A 84 -26.08 9.33 3.65
CA GLU A 84 -25.61 9.34 2.27
C GLU A 84 -24.73 8.11 2.00
N THR A 85 -24.86 7.55 0.80
CA THR A 85 -24.01 6.46 0.34
C THR A 85 -22.58 6.98 0.12
N PRO A 86 -21.55 6.30 0.62
CA PRO A 86 -20.17 6.72 0.38
C PRO A 86 -19.83 6.64 -1.12
N PRO A 87 -18.90 7.48 -1.62
CA PRO A 87 -18.39 7.35 -2.98
C PRO A 87 -17.77 5.97 -3.23
N ASP A 88 -17.69 5.58 -4.50
CA ASP A 88 -17.12 4.29 -4.89
C ASP A 88 -15.71 4.07 -4.32
N GLY A 89 -15.50 2.91 -3.70
CA GLY A 89 -14.24 2.54 -3.05
C GLY A 89 -14.01 3.14 -1.66
N TYR A 90 -14.94 3.93 -1.11
CA TYR A 90 -14.85 4.42 0.26
C TYR A 90 -15.58 3.51 1.24
N CYS A 91 -14.95 3.31 2.40
CA CYS A 91 -15.47 2.57 3.54
C CYS A 91 -16.01 3.54 4.60
N LEU A 92 -16.96 3.04 5.40
CA LEU A 92 -17.53 3.74 6.55
C LEU A 92 -17.11 3.09 7.86
N ILE A 93 -17.19 3.84 8.95
CA ILE A 93 -17.00 3.33 10.33
C ILE A 93 -18.33 3.47 11.06
N PRO A 94 -19.27 2.52 10.96
CA PRO A 94 -20.64 2.73 11.45
C PRO A 94 -20.74 2.73 12.98
N ARG A 95 -19.82 2.05 13.67
CA ARG A 95 -19.87 1.82 15.11
C ARG A 95 -18.55 2.12 15.81
N THR A 96 -18.64 2.44 17.10
CA THR A 96 -17.50 2.58 17.98
C THR A 96 -16.91 1.21 18.31
N ILE A 97 -15.59 1.10 18.30
CA ILE A 97 -14.90 -0.18 18.53
C ILE A 97 -14.92 -0.62 20.01
N ASP A 98 -15.09 0.32 20.94
CA ASP A 98 -15.07 0.08 22.38
C ASP A 98 -16.46 -0.23 22.98
N SER A 99 -17.53 0.29 22.37
CA SER A 99 -18.89 0.21 22.92
C SER A 99 -19.97 -0.25 21.94
N GLU A 100 -19.61 -0.53 20.68
CA GLU A 100 -20.53 -0.94 19.61
C GLU A 100 -21.71 0.02 19.39
N GLN A 101 -21.55 1.28 19.81
CA GLN A 101 -22.53 2.33 19.65
C GLN A 101 -22.38 3.00 18.29
N ARG A 102 -23.43 3.69 17.84
CA ARG A 102 -23.38 4.48 16.61
C ARG A 102 -22.24 5.49 16.65
N ALA A 103 -21.36 5.49 15.65
CA ALA A 103 -20.17 6.36 15.63
C ALA A 103 -20.49 7.81 15.21
N TRP A 104 -21.55 8.00 14.41
CA TRP A 104 -21.88 9.28 13.76
C TRP A 104 -23.36 9.66 13.95
N ARG A 105 -23.73 10.90 13.56
CA ARG A 105 -25.12 11.38 13.75
C ARG A 105 -25.69 12.27 12.64
N LYS A 106 -24.92 13.28 12.19
CA LYS A 106 -25.38 14.23 11.15
C LYS A 106 -24.50 14.09 9.92
N ARG A 107 -23.20 14.21 10.16
CA ARG A 107 -22.14 13.97 9.19
C ARG A 107 -21.26 12.84 9.69
N GLN A 108 -20.64 12.14 8.75
CA GLN A 108 -19.73 11.05 9.02
C GLN A 108 -18.51 11.13 8.13
N MET A 109 -17.41 10.61 8.64
CA MET A 109 -16.21 10.40 7.86
C MET A 109 -16.34 9.12 7.02
N CYS A 110 -15.87 9.19 5.79
CA CYS A 110 -15.61 8.04 4.93
C CYS A 110 -14.12 8.06 4.51
N TYR A 111 -13.55 6.90 4.19
CA TYR A 111 -12.14 6.80 3.81
C TYR A 111 -11.91 5.70 2.80
N ARG A 112 -10.89 5.84 1.95
CA ARG A 112 -10.52 4.86 0.94
C ARG A 112 -9.26 4.12 1.35
N LEU A 113 -9.34 2.79 1.39
CA LEU A 113 -8.19 1.91 1.58
C LEU A 113 -7.71 1.40 0.23
N THR A 114 -6.40 1.47 0.01
CA THR A 114 -5.77 0.97 -1.22
C THR A 114 -4.53 0.17 -0.85
N ARG A 115 -4.18 -0.82 -1.67
CA ARG A 115 -2.94 -1.56 -1.49
C ARG A 115 -1.74 -0.62 -1.63
N ARG A 116 -0.75 -0.77 -0.77
CA ARG A 116 0.46 0.04 -0.71
C ARG A 116 1.21 0.09 -2.05
N ASN A 117 1.21 -0.99 -2.82
CA ASN A 117 1.85 -1.07 -4.13
C ASN A 117 1.09 -0.37 -5.26
N LEU A 118 -0.21 -0.08 -5.08
CA LEU A 118 -1.06 0.61 -6.05
C LEU A 118 -1.23 2.10 -5.72
N ALA A 119 -1.10 2.47 -4.45
CA ALA A 119 -1.23 3.85 -4.01
C ALA A 119 0.00 4.69 -4.42
N LEU A 120 -0.26 5.88 -4.98
CA LEU A 120 0.79 6.88 -5.28
C LEU A 120 1.16 7.71 -4.05
N SER A 121 0.18 7.94 -3.19
CA SER A 121 0.31 8.67 -1.95
C SER A 121 -0.58 8.03 -0.88
N ALA A 122 -0.29 8.32 0.38
CA ALA A 122 -1.15 7.93 1.49
C ALA A 122 -1.27 9.05 2.50
N ILE A 123 -2.35 9.01 3.27
CA ILE A 123 -2.54 9.91 4.41
C ILE A 123 -1.55 9.52 5.50
N THR A 124 -0.75 10.49 5.96
CA THR A 124 0.24 10.30 7.04
C THR A 124 -0.29 10.82 8.38
N ASP A 125 -1.08 11.89 8.35
CA ASP A 125 -1.62 12.55 9.54
C ASP A 125 -3.05 13.02 9.32
N ILE A 126 -3.85 12.98 10.38
CA ILE A 126 -5.21 13.53 10.43
C ILE A 126 -5.29 14.43 11.67
N ILE A 127 -5.77 15.64 11.47
CA ILE A 127 -5.94 16.64 12.53
C ILE A 127 -7.36 17.18 12.54
N LEU A 128 -7.79 17.64 13.71
CA LEU A 128 -9.08 18.27 13.93
C LEU A 128 -8.89 19.74 14.34
N LEU A 129 -9.70 20.64 13.81
CA LEU A 129 -9.65 22.07 14.13
C LEU A 129 -10.99 22.54 14.69
N GLY A 130 -10.97 23.24 15.82
CA GLY A 130 -12.20 23.65 16.52
C GLY A 130 -12.69 25.05 16.15
N ARG A 131 -11.80 25.96 15.74
CA ARG A 131 -12.14 27.36 15.42
C ARG A 131 -11.70 27.77 14.02
N ALA A 132 -10.61 27.20 13.52
CA ALA A 132 -10.11 27.53 12.19
C ALA A 132 -11.18 27.26 11.12
N LYS A 133 -11.21 28.09 10.08
CA LYS A 133 -12.10 27.94 8.92
C LYS A 133 -11.41 27.35 7.69
N LYS A 134 -10.09 27.19 7.76
CA LYS A 134 -9.23 26.72 6.67
C LYS A 134 -8.22 25.73 7.25
N ALA A 135 -7.79 24.77 6.41
CA ALA A 135 -6.71 23.87 6.77
C ALA A 135 -5.38 24.64 6.93
N PRO A 136 -4.52 24.26 7.89
CA PRO A 136 -3.18 24.82 8.01
C PRO A 136 -2.29 24.38 6.83
N GLU A 137 -1.14 25.04 6.68
CA GLU A 137 -0.17 24.71 5.63
C GLU A 137 0.25 23.23 5.68
N GLY A 138 0.32 22.59 4.52
CA GLY A 138 0.64 21.17 4.39
C GLY A 138 -0.54 20.21 4.68
N PHE A 139 -1.69 20.72 5.10
CA PHE A 139 -2.91 19.94 5.29
C PHE A 139 -4.00 20.32 4.27
N SER A 140 -4.76 19.32 3.87
CA SER A 140 -5.95 19.43 3.04
C SER A 140 -7.21 19.31 3.89
N LEU A 141 -8.26 20.06 3.53
CA LEU A 141 -9.55 20.02 4.22
C LEU A 141 -10.43 18.89 3.65
N ALA A 142 -10.88 17.96 4.49
CA ALA A 142 -11.84 16.92 4.09
C ALA A 142 -13.30 17.37 4.25
N GLY A 143 -13.56 18.24 5.22
CA GLY A 143 -14.90 18.77 5.55
C GLY A 143 -15.06 19.02 7.04
N ASP A 144 -16.27 19.36 7.46
CA ASP A 144 -16.62 19.62 8.86
C ASP A 144 -17.56 18.54 9.44
N ILE A 145 -17.35 18.17 10.71
CA ILE A 145 -18.21 17.28 11.48
C ILE A 145 -18.58 18.01 12.77
N ASN A 146 -19.84 18.42 12.90
CA ASN A 146 -20.34 19.16 14.08
C ASN A 146 -19.48 20.38 14.43
N SER A 147 -19.18 21.21 13.42
CA SER A 147 -18.34 22.42 13.54
C SER A 147 -16.87 22.17 13.89
N VAL A 148 -16.41 20.92 13.87
CA VAL A 148 -14.98 20.56 13.93
C VAL A 148 -14.50 20.26 12.51
N LEU A 149 -13.48 20.97 12.01
CA LEU A 149 -12.92 20.69 10.69
C LEU A 149 -11.99 19.47 10.77
N LEU A 150 -12.20 18.53 9.85
CA LEU A 150 -11.32 17.40 9.63
C LEU A 150 -10.34 17.74 8.50
N CYS A 151 -9.04 17.73 8.83
CA CYS A 151 -7.97 17.95 7.85
C CYS A 151 -7.00 16.77 7.84
N PHE A 152 -6.29 16.58 6.73
CA PHE A 152 -5.36 15.47 6.56
C PHE A 152 -4.12 15.91 5.77
N LYS A 153 -2.99 15.26 6.03
CA LYS A 153 -1.74 15.42 5.28
C LYS A 153 -1.50 14.15 4.46
N THR A 154 -1.08 14.31 3.23
CA THR A 154 -0.64 13.20 2.38
C THR A 154 0.87 13.21 2.20
N GLY A 155 1.46 12.02 2.10
CA GLY A 155 2.87 11.79 1.80
C GLY A 155 3.02 10.87 0.59
N PRO A 156 4.09 11.02 -0.21
CA PRO A 156 4.37 10.12 -1.32
C PRO A 156 4.71 8.73 -0.78
N LEU A 157 4.22 7.70 -1.47
CA LEU A 157 4.69 6.34 -1.22
C LEU A 157 5.83 6.05 -2.18
N HIS A 158 6.99 5.68 -1.64
CA HIS A 158 8.06 5.14 -2.48
C HIS A 158 7.58 3.80 -3.06
N GLN A 159 7.11 3.85 -4.30
CA GLN A 159 7.03 2.65 -5.11
C GLN A 159 8.47 2.18 -5.29
N ALA A 160 8.78 0.98 -4.80
CA ALA A 160 9.97 0.30 -5.26
C ALA A 160 9.87 0.29 -6.79
N PRO A 161 10.91 0.74 -7.53
CA PRO A 161 10.87 0.68 -8.97
C PRO A 161 10.48 -0.74 -9.37
N PRO A 162 9.66 -0.94 -10.42
CA PRO A 162 9.38 -2.27 -10.91
C PRO A 162 10.74 -2.95 -11.08
N CYS A 163 10.90 -4.11 -10.45
CA CYS A 163 12.11 -4.90 -10.59
C CYS A 163 12.32 -5.10 -12.09
N ASN A 164 13.26 -4.35 -12.67
CA ASN A 164 13.82 -4.67 -13.97
C ASN A 164 14.60 -5.96 -13.72
N THR A 165 13.90 -7.08 -13.69
CA THR A 165 14.54 -8.38 -13.82
C THR A 165 15.39 -8.30 -15.08
N PRO A 166 16.73 -8.38 -14.99
CA PRO A 166 17.52 -8.46 -16.20
C PRO A 166 17.01 -9.70 -16.95
N LEU A 167 16.62 -9.51 -18.22
CA LEU A 167 16.34 -10.61 -19.13
C LEU A 167 17.55 -11.54 -19.08
N LEU A 168 17.40 -12.68 -18.41
CA LEU A 168 18.41 -13.73 -18.42
C LEU A 168 18.46 -14.23 -19.87
N GLY A 169 19.55 -13.92 -20.56
CA GLY A 169 19.76 -14.25 -21.98
C GLY A 169 19.94 -15.74 -22.28
N TYR A 170 19.50 -16.63 -21.39
CA TYR A 170 19.53 -18.07 -21.63
C TYR A 170 18.10 -18.60 -21.71
N SER A 171 17.77 -19.16 -22.88
CA SER A 171 16.55 -19.93 -23.09
C SER A 171 16.66 -21.26 -22.35
N LEU A 172 15.69 -21.58 -21.49
CA LEU A 172 15.54 -22.88 -20.84
C LEU A 172 14.70 -23.82 -21.71
N ASN A 173 15.09 -24.01 -22.98
CA ASN A 173 14.54 -25.08 -23.81
C ASN A 173 15.49 -26.29 -23.76
N PRO A 174 15.18 -27.37 -23.02
CA PRO A 174 15.94 -28.60 -23.06
C PRO A 174 15.38 -29.46 -24.20
N LEU A 175 15.68 -29.11 -25.44
CA LEU A 175 15.53 -30.06 -26.53
C LEU A 175 16.48 -29.72 -27.68
N ASN A 176 17.51 -30.56 -27.78
CA ASN A 176 18.09 -31.13 -28.99
C ASN A 176 19.63 -31.04 -29.02
N ASN A 177 20.24 -32.22 -29.10
CA ASN A 177 21.65 -32.46 -29.36
C ASN A 177 22.11 -31.76 -30.65
N GLY A 178 23.37 -31.31 -30.67
CA GLY A 178 24.15 -31.14 -31.89
C GLY A 178 24.79 -29.76 -32.06
N ASP A 179 26.12 -29.79 -32.10
CA ASP A 179 27.02 -28.87 -32.80
C ASP A 179 27.43 -27.52 -32.18
N LEU A 180 28.75 -27.46 -32.01
CA LEU A 180 29.64 -26.33 -31.71
C LEU A 180 29.26 -25.03 -32.43
N ARG A 181 29.15 -23.91 -31.69
CA ARG A 181 29.35 -22.56 -32.23
C ARG A 181 30.15 -21.69 -31.26
N PRO A 182 31.28 -21.09 -31.67
CA PRO A 182 31.94 -20.04 -30.90
C PRO A 182 31.07 -18.77 -30.94
N ALA A 183 30.97 -18.08 -29.80
CA ALA A 183 30.31 -16.79 -29.69
C ALA A 183 30.90 -15.75 -30.68
N PRO A 184 30.08 -14.85 -31.25
CA PRO A 184 30.59 -13.82 -32.15
C PRO A 184 31.43 -12.80 -31.38
N ARG A 185 32.66 -12.55 -31.85
CA ARG A 185 33.50 -11.46 -31.35
C ARG A 185 33.00 -10.14 -31.93
N ILE A 186 32.71 -9.19 -31.05
CA ILE A 186 32.40 -7.79 -31.41
C ILE A 186 33.70 -7.14 -31.95
N PRO A 187 33.68 -6.46 -33.11
CA PRO A 187 34.87 -5.77 -33.62
C PRO A 187 35.11 -4.48 -32.84
N ILE A 188 36.31 -4.35 -32.27
CA ILE A 188 36.84 -3.09 -31.72
C ILE A 188 37.44 -2.32 -32.90
N THR A 189 36.75 -1.27 -33.34
CA THR A 189 37.36 -0.23 -34.18
C THR A 189 37.82 0.90 -33.28
N CYS A 190 39.14 1.06 -33.21
CA CYS A 190 39.82 2.24 -32.69
C CYS A 190 39.68 3.41 -33.68
N ASN A 191 39.40 4.61 -33.17
CA ASN A 191 40.02 5.86 -33.62
C ASN A 191 39.83 6.96 -32.56
N ASN A 192 40.92 7.68 -32.35
CA ASN A 192 41.19 8.74 -31.36
C ASN A 192 40.24 9.95 -31.49
N ASP A 193 39.88 10.61 -30.38
CA ASP A 193 40.60 11.83 -29.95
C ASP A 193 40.06 12.44 -28.63
N SER A 194 41.01 12.95 -27.85
CA SER A 194 40.95 14.07 -26.88
C SER A 194 40.38 13.90 -25.45
N SER A 195 41.32 14.05 -24.50
CA SER A 195 41.24 14.73 -23.17
C SER A 195 41.03 13.89 -21.89
N PRO A 196 41.62 14.32 -20.74
CA PRO A 196 42.15 13.43 -19.71
C PRO A 196 41.39 13.47 -18.38
N THR A 197 40.82 12.35 -17.94
CA THR A 197 40.52 12.10 -16.51
C THR A 197 40.52 10.60 -16.25
N HIS A 198 41.70 10.02 -16.04
CA HIS A 198 41.90 8.58 -15.83
C HIS A 198 41.77 8.12 -14.38
N ASP A 199 41.12 8.91 -13.51
CA ASP A 199 41.02 8.60 -12.08
C ASP A 199 39.75 7.84 -11.68
N TYR A 200 38.72 7.82 -12.52
CA TYR A 200 37.43 7.17 -12.19
C TYR A 200 37.34 5.68 -12.58
N GLU A 201 38.16 5.20 -13.51
CA GLU A 201 38.13 3.79 -13.98
C GLU A 201 38.76 2.79 -13.00
N ASN A 202 39.56 3.27 -12.03
CA ASN A 202 40.31 2.38 -11.12
C ASN A 202 39.55 2.00 -9.82
N LEU A 203 38.34 2.53 -9.60
CA LEU A 203 37.55 2.25 -8.38
C LEU A 203 36.50 1.14 -8.55
N ILE A 204 36.32 0.60 -9.76
CA ILE A 204 35.24 -0.37 -10.06
C ILE A 204 35.75 -1.82 -10.14
N ARG A 205 37.06 -2.07 -9.99
CA ARG A 205 37.62 -3.42 -10.07
C ARG A 205 38.04 -3.97 -8.70
N PRO A 206 37.32 -4.95 -8.12
CA PRO A 206 37.77 -5.63 -6.90
C PRO A 206 39.11 -6.34 -7.18
N LYS A 207 40.20 -5.90 -6.53
CA LYS A 207 41.54 -6.51 -6.66
C LYS A 207 41.73 -7.81 -5.87
N ARG A 208 40.65 -8.43 -5.37
CA ARG A 208 40.74 -9.68 -4.60
C ARG A 208 40.21 -10.86 -5.42
N PRO A 209 40.97 -11.97 -5.56
CA PRO A 209 40.44 -13.20 -6.12
C PRO A 209 39.21 -13.69 -5.33
N ALA A 210 38.20 -14.19 -6.03
CA ALA A 210 37.04 -14.79 -5.39
C ALA A 210 37.46 -16.05 -4.58
N PRO A 211 36.85 -16.32 -3.42
CA PRO A 211 37.13 -17.53 -2.65
C PRO A 211 36.86 -18.80 -3.49
N PRO A 212 37.62 -19.89 -3.30
CA PRO A 212 37.34 -21.16 -3.97
C PRO A 212 35.94 -21.68 -3.65
N ARG A 213 35.23 -22.21 -4.65
CA ARG A 213 33.93 -22.84 -4.47
C ARG A 213 34.07 -24.08 -3.55
N PRO A 214 33.25 -24.22 -2.50
CA PRO A 214 33.29 -25.43 -1.66
C PRO A 214 32.86 -26.67 -2.45
N PRO A 215 33.38 -27.87 -2.10
CA PRO A 215 33.02 -29.11 -2.76
C PRO A 215 31.53 -29.44 -2.58
N PRO A 216 30.92 -30.22 -3.50
CA PRO A 216 29.53 -30.61 -3.40
C PRO A 216 29.33 -31.49 -2.17
N ALA A 217 28.70 -30.95 -1.13
CA ALA A 217 28.28 -31.71 0.03
C ALA A 217 27.10 -32.60 -0.38
N GLN A 218 27.31 -33.93 -0.37
CA GLN A 218 26.22 -34.89 -0.31
C GLN A 218 25.65 -34.85 1.11
N SER A 219 24.69 -33.96 1.35
CA SER A 219 23.92 -33.94 2.60
C SER A 219 22.44 -33.83 2.29
N VAL A 220 21.68 -34.79 2.82
CA VAL A 220 20.25 -35.02 2.61
C VAL A 220 19.37 -34.02 3.39
N TYR A 221 19.98 -33.09 4.13
CA TYR A 221 19.28 -31.99 4.79
C TYR A 221 20.13 -30.72 4.66
N SER A 222 19.85 -29.92 3.64
CA SER A 222 20.33 -28.54 3.58
C SER A 222 19.17 -27.63 3.20
N THR A 223 18.82 -26.73 4.12
CA THR A 223 18.00 -25.56 3.81
C THR A 223 18.95 -24.46 3.34
N ILE A 224 18.56 -23.79 2.25
CA ILE A 224 19.21 -22.61 1.65
C ILE A 224 20.31 -22.93 0.61
N ALA A 225 19.86 -23.30 -0.59
CA ALA A 225 20.23 -22.62 -1.85
C ALA A 225 19.30 -23.16 -2.97
N ALA A 226 18.62 -22.26 -3.68
CA ALA A 226 17.88 -22.53 -4.93
C ALA A 226 16.49 -23.20 -4.86
N TYR A 227 15.66 -22.93 -3.86
CA TYR A 227 14.23 -23.29 -3.95
C TYR A 227 13.43 -22.21 -4.68
N HIS A 228 12.88 -22.54 -5.85
CA HIS A 228 11.75 -21.82 -6.44
C HIS A 228 10.62 -21.82 -5.40
N GLY A 229 9.97 -20.69 -5.11
CA GLY A 229 9.02 -20.51 -4.00
C GLY A 229 7.75 -21.39 -4.01
N LEU A 230 7.66 -22.37 -4.91
CA LEU A 230 6.58 -23.33 -5.05
C LEU A 230 7.07 -24.80 -5.03
N GLU A 231 8.38 -25.04 -5.01
CA GLU A 231 8.94 -26.39 -5.04
C GLU A 231 8.91 -27.01 -3.64
N GLY A 232 7.99 -27.95 -3.43
CA GLY A 232 7.81 -28.67 -2.16
C GLY A 232 6.51 -28.37 -1.41
N ILE A 233 5.66 -27.45 -1.90
CA ILE A 233 4.30 -27.29 -1.36
C ILE A 233 3.35 -28.22 -2.12
N PRO A 234 2.77 -29.25 -1.47
CA PRO A 234 1.76 -30.07 -2.12
C PRO A 234 0.50 -29.22 -2.35
N PHE A 235 0.13 -29.00 -3.61
CA PHE A 235 -1.14 -28.38 -3.98
C PHE A 235 -2.28 -29.37 -3.70
N ILE A 236 -2.76 -29.39 -2.46
CA ILE A 236 -3.88 -30.24 -2.08
C ILE A 236 -5.17 -29.44 -2.27
N MET A 237 -6.04 -29.92 -3.15
CA MET A 237 -7.38 -29.37 -3.31
C MET A 237 -8.14 -29.48 -1.98
N ASN A 238 -8.87 -28.43 -1.59
CA ASN A 238 -9.62 -28.41 -0.34
C ASN A 238 -10.54 -29.64 -0.26
N ALA A 239 -10.53 -30.37 0.87
CA ALA A 239 -11.31 -31.60 1.03
C ALA A 239 -12.82 -31.42 0.75
N LYS A 240 -13.34 -30.19 0.90
CA LYS A 240 -14.73 -29.84 0.55
C LYS A 240 -15.03 -29.83 -0.96
N LEU A 241 -13.99 -29.85 -1.81
CA LEU A 241 -14.09 -29.94 -3.28
C LEU A 241 -13.84 -31.36 -3.80
N ASN A 242 -13.43 -32.30 -2.93
CA ASN A 242 -13.12 -33.69 -3.33
C ASN A 242 -14.36 -34.59 -3.49
N SER A 243 -15.57 -34.08 -3.26
CA SER A 243 -16.80 -34.86 -3.42
C SER A 243 -17.42 -34.67 -4.80
N ALA A 244 -17.01 -35.54 -5.75
CA ALA A 244 -17.66 -35.80 -7.04
C ALA A 244 -17.73 -34.60 -8.03
N PRO A 245 -17.83 -34.84 -9.35
CA PRO A 245 -17.93 -33.76 -10.35
C PRO A 245 -19.32 -33.13 -10.26
N THR A 246 -19.49 -32.26 -9.27
CA THR A 246 -20.65 -31.38 -9.21
C THR A 246 -20.37 -30.28 -10.23
N THR A 247 -21.05 -30.36 -11.37
CA THR A 247 -21.12 -29.31 -12.38
C THR A 247 -21.23 -27.97 -11.65
N ILE A 248 -20.18 -27.14 -11.72
CA ILE A 248 -20.17 -25.85 -11.03
C ILE A 248 -21.12 -24.92 -11.78
N SER A 249 -22.41 -25.05 -11.52
CA SER A 249 -23.45 -24.21 -12.08
C SER A 249 -23.31 -22.81 -11.48
N GLY A 250 -22.81 -21.87 -12.28
CA GLY A 250 -22.71 -20.45 -11.91
C GLY A 250 -21.37 -19.79 -12.17
N ILE A 251 -20.32 -20.52 -12.57
CA ILE A 251 -19.08 -19.89 -13.04
C ILE A 251 -19.25 -19.57 -14.54
N PRO A 252 -19.05 -18.31 -14.97
CA PRO A 252 -19.06 -17.97 -16.38
C PRO A 252 -17.94 -18.73 -17.12
N THR A 253 -18.27 -19.40 -18.22
CA THR A 253 -17.29 -20.08 -19.06
C THR A 253 -16.34 -19.05 -19.66
N VAL A 254 -15.09 -19.02 -19.16
CA VAL A 254 -14.03 -18.20 -19.75
C VAL A 254 -13.68 -18.82 -21.10
N LYS A 255 -14.01 -18.13 -22.19
CA LYS A 255 -13.58 -18.52 -23.53
C LYS A 255 -12.09 -18.27 -23.63
N ALA A 256 -11.31 -19.29 -23.98
CA ALA A 256 -9.92 -19.10 -24.36
C ALA A 256 -9.89 -18.18 -25.59
N ARG A 257 -9.10 -17.12 -25.52
CA ARG A 257 -8.87 -16.16 -26.60
C ARG A 257 -7.39 -16.12 -26.92
N THR A 258 -7.07 -15.94 -28.19
CA THR A 258 -5.69 -15.67 -28.63
C THR A 258 -5.34 -14.20 -28.39
N GLN A 259 -4.04 -13.88 -28.31
CA GLN A 259 -3.56 -12.50 -28.18
C GLN A 259 -4.16 -11.58 -29.27
N LEU A 260 -4.18 -12.06 -30.51
CA LEU A 260 -4.72 -11.32 -31.66
C LEU A 260 -6.22 -11.02 -31.55
N GLU A 261 -7.00 -11.93 -30.95
CA GLU A 261 -8.43 -11.68 -30.71
C GLU A 261 -8.66 -10.62 -29.63
N LEU A 262 -7.83 -10.62 -28.58
CA LEU A 262 -7.91 -9.63 -27.51
C LEU A 262 -7.53 -8.24 -28.02
N ASP A 263 -6.45 -8.14 -28.79
CA ASP A 263 -6.02 -6.88 -29.40
C ASP A 263 -7.14 -6.36 -30.31
N LYS A 264 -7.75 -7.20 -31.16
CA LYS A 264 -8.86 -6.76 -32.03
C LYS A 264 -10.12 -6.29 -31.27
N GLU A 265 -10.46 -6.93 -30.17
CA GLU A 265 -11.71 -6.66 -29.42
C GLU A 265 -11.57 -5.48 -28.44
N TYR A 266 -10.36 -5.25 -27.92
CA TYR A 266 -10.11 -4.29 -26.84
C TYR A 266 -9.00 -3.29 -27.15
N GLU A 267 -8.50 -3.20 -28.39
CA GLU A 267 -7.58 -2.15 -28.81
C GLU A 267 -8.22 -0.78 -28.61
N TYR A 268 -7.66 -0.05 -27.66
CA TYR A 268 -8.09 1.28 -27.27
C TYR A 268 -6.95 2.25 -27.60
N ASP A 269 -7.14 3.01 -28.67
CA ASP A 269 -6.09 3.82 -29.29
C ASP A 269 -6.18 5.31 -28.96
N PHE A 270 -6.90 5.67 -27.89
CA PHE A 270 -7.07 7.04 -27.39
C PHE A 270 -7.52 8.08 -28.45
N ARG A 271 -8.14 7.66 -29.55
CA ARG A 271 -8.60 8.57 -30.61
C ARG A 271 -9.77 9.43 -30.16
N LEU A 272 -10.62 8.90 -29.28
CA LEU A 272 -11.79 9.60 -28.76
C LEU A 272 -11.40 10.81 -27.89
N GLU A 273 -10.30 10.69 -27.16
CA GLU A 273 -9.76 11.68 -26.24
C GLU A 273 -8.97 12.77 -26.99
N ARG A 274 -8.38 12.41 -28.13
CA ARG A 274 -7.60 13.32 -28.99
C ARG A 274 -8.46 14.23 -29.89
N GLN A 275 -9.78 14.11 -29.85
CA GLN A 275 -10.71 14.97 -30.58
C GLN A 275 -11.10 16.27 -29.83
N THR A 276 -10.26 16.75 -28.91
CA THR A 276 -10.46 18.04 -28.21
C THR A 276 -9.54 19.13 -28.71
#